data_AF-A0A3E2CEV7-F1
#
_entry.id   AF-A0A3E2CEV7-F1
#
_cell.length_a   1.000
_cell.length_b   1.000
_cell.length_c   1.000
_cell.angle_alpha   90.00
_cell.angle_beta   90.00
_cell.angle_gamma   90.00
#
_symmetry.space_group_name_H-M   'P 1'
#
loop_
_entity.id
_entity.type
_entity.pdbx_description
1 polymer ?
#
loop_
_entity_poly.entity_id
_entity_poly.type
_entity_poly.pdbx_seq_one_letter_code
_entity_poly.pdbx_strand_id
1 'polypeptide(L)'
;MAANNKRAQRVMPVTLVVGGDAYLNELNARNVREKVQKSAPDAEIIELDASTADQYAFDEAVGPSLFGDGTIVIINNLQQADE
;
A
#
# COMPACT_ATOMS: atom_id res chain seq x y z
N MET A 1 -2.95 34.29 0.20
CA MET A 1 -1.95 33.35 0.74
C MET A 1 -2.50 31.94 0.59
N ALA A 2 -2.25 31.30 -0.55
CA ALA A 2 -2.71 29.94 -0.81
C ALA A 2 -1.72 28.98 -0.14
N ALA A 3 -2.16 28.28 0.90
CA ALA A 3 -1.38 27.21 1.51
C ALA A 3 -1.15 26.13 0.45
N ASN A 4 0.11 26.02 0.04
CA ASN A 4 0.60 25.15 -1.01
C ASN A 4 0.17 23.71 -0.73
N ASN A 5 -0.77 23.18 -1.51
CA ASN A 5 -1.40 21.87 -1.32
C ASN A 5 -0.47 20.68 -1.67
N LYS A 6 0.85 20.87 -1.54
CA LYS A 6 1.88 19.85 -1.80
C LYS A 6 1.81 18.67 -0.83
N ARG A 7 1.14 18.80 0.32
CA ARG A 7 0.86 17.67 1.21
C ARG A 7 -0.11 16.66 0.60
N ALA A 8 -1.06 17.10 -0.23
CA ALA A 8 -2.04 16.22 -0.86
C ALA A 8 -1.48 15.37 -2.01
N GLN A 9 -0.28 15.69 -2.51
CA GLN A 9 0.39 15.02 -3.64
C GLN A 9 1.61 14.18 -3.24
N ARG A 10 2.03 14.23 -1.97
CA ARG A 10 3.19 13.44 -1.54
C ARG A 10 2.71 12.03 -1.22
N VAL A 11 3.13 11.06 -2.03
CA VAL A 11 3.00 9.64 -1.70
C VAL A 11 3.79 9.40 -0.40
N MET A 12 3.10 8.91 0.63
CA MET A 12 3.74 8.46 1.87
C MET A 12 4.29 7.06 1.66
N PRO A 13 5.50 6.74 2.14
CA PRO A 13 6.07 5.40 2.03
C PRO A 13 5.19 4.31 2.65
N VAL A 14 4.43 4.67 3.69
CA VAL A 14 3.46 3.80 4.35
C VAL A 14 2.16 4.57 4.54
N THR A 15 1.03 3.95 4.19
CA THR A 15 -0.31 4.48 4.45
C THR A 15 -1.13 3.41 5.16
N LEU A 16 -1.57 3.71 6.39
CA LEU A 16 -2.43 2.82 7.16
C LEU A 16 -3.89 3.26 7.02
N VAL A 17 -4.75 2.35 6.58
CA VAL A 17 -6.21 2.56 6.51
C VAL A 17 -6.85 1.84 7.69
N VAL A 18 -7.48 2.61 8.58
CA VAL A 18 -8.14 2.09 9.79
C VAL A 18 -9.57 2.61 9.87
N GLY A 19 -10.48 1.81 10.45
CA GLY A 19 -11.88 2.19 10.60
C GLY A 19 -12.82 0.99 10.60
N GLY A 20 -14.10 1.24 10.90
CA GLY A 20 -15.09 0.18 11.13
C GLY A 20 -15.82 -0.34 9.89
N ASP A 21 -15.84 0.41 8.78
CA ASP A 21 -16.52 -0.04 7.56
C ASP A 21 -15.51 -0.62 6.56
N ALA A 22 -15.62 -1.92 6.31
CA ALA A 22 -14.70 -2.65 5.45
C ALA A 22 -14.74 -2.14 4.00
N TYR A 23 -15.93 -1.77 3.50
CA TYR A 23 -16.09 -1.28 2.14
C TYR A 23 -15.41 0.08 1.94
N LEU A 24 -15.57 1.01 2.89
CA LEU A 24 -14.90 2.30 2.86
C LEU A 24 -13.38 2.15 2.99
N ASN A 25 -12.91 1.21 3.81
CA ASN A 25 -11.47 0.93 3.92
C ASN A 25 -10.90 0.40 2.59
N GLU A 26 -11.58 -0.55 1.95
CA GLU A 26 -11.16 -1.07 0.64
C GLU A 26 -11.16 0.02 -0.43
N LEU A 27 -12.21 0.85 -0.47
CA LEU A 27 -12.30 1.98 -1.39
C LEU A 27 -11.16 3.00 -1.16
N ASN A 28 -10.84 3.30 0.11
CA ASN A 28 -9.74 4.20 0.46
C ASN A 28 -8.37 3.62 0.08
N ALA A 29 -8.12 2.34 0.37
CA ALA A 29 -6.90 1.64 0.00
C ALA A 29 -6.71 1.63 -1.52
N ARG A 30 -7.78 1.33 -2.28
CA ARG A 30 -7.78 1.37 -3.74
C ARG A 30 -7.47 2.77 -4.28
N ASN A 31 -8.11 3.80 -3.73
CA ASN A 31 -7.85 5.19 -4.13
C ASN A 31 -6.40 5.62 -3.88
N VAL A 32 -5.79 5.15 -2.79
CA VAL A 32 -4.36 5.40 -2.51
C VAL A 32 -3.50 4.64 -3.50
N ARG A 33 -3.74 3.34 -3.72
CA ARG A 33 -3.03 2.52 -4.72
C ARG A 33 -3.03 3.18 -6.09
N GLU A 34 -4.18 3.61 -6.58
CA GLU A 34 -4.31 4.26 -7.89
C GLU A 34 -3.51 5.57 -7.98
N LYS A 35 -3.43 6.34 -6.89
CA LYS A 35 -2.60 7.56 -6.85
C LYS A 35 -1.11 7.24 -6.91
N VAL A 36 -0.67 6.20 -6.18
CA VAL A 36 0.73 5.75 -6.19
C VAL A 36 1.11 5.17 -7.54
N GLN A 37 0.25 4.33 -8.12
CA GLN A 37 0.45 3.71 -9.42
C GLN A 37 0.54 4.75 -10.55
N LYS A 38 -0.17 5.88 -10.45
CA LYS A 38 0.00 6.99 -11.41
C LYS A 38 1.38 7.63 -11.36
N SER A 39 2.07 7.58 -10.22
CA SER A 39 3.45 8.08 -10.08
C SER A 39 4.52 7.04 -10.37
N ALA A 40 4.18 5.75 -10.34
CA ALA A 40 5.06 4.62 -10.63
C ALA A 40 4.27 3.58 -11.45
N PRO A 41 4.13 3.80 -12.78
CA PRO A 41 3.27 2.96 -13.63
C PRO A 41 3.79 1.53 -13.79
N ASP A 42 5.11 1.36 -13.75
CA ASP A 42 5.78 0.06 -13.91
C ASP A 42 6.12 -0.58 -12.55
N ALA A 43 5.51 -0.10 -11.46
CA ALA A 43 5.64 -0.72 -10.16
C ALA A 43 4.82 -2.01 -10.09
N GLU A 44 5.43 -3.05 -9.52
CA GLU A 44 4.77 -4.31 -9.24
C GLU A 44 3.75 -4.13 -8.10
N ILE A 45 2.60 -4.79 -8.19
CA ILE A 45 1.58 -4.74 -7.14
C ILE A 45 1.48 -6.12 -6.52
N ILE A 46 1.73 -6.19 -5.22
CA ILE A 46 1.64 -7.43 -4.44
C ILE A 46 0.60 -7.24 -3.34
N GLU A 47 -0.33 -8.18 -3.24
CA GLU A 47 -1.35 -8.20 -2.20
C GLU A 47 -1.05 -9.33 -1.23
N LEU A 48 -0.99 -9.00 0.06
CA LEU A 48 -0.79 -9.93 1.16
C LEU A 48 -2.03 -9.91 2.06
N ASP A 49 -2.37 -11.07 2.61
CA ASP A 49 -3.32 -11.19 3.69
C ASP A 49 -2.57 -11.56 4.97
N ALA A 50 -2.53 -10.62 5.91
CA ALA A 50 -1.79 -10.79 7.16
C ALA A 50 -2.32 -11.95 8.03
N SER A 51 -3.55 -12.43 7.79
CA SER A 51 -4.12 -13.59 8.49
C SER A 51 -3.51 -14.92 8.08
N THR A 52 -2.83 -14.95 6.94
CA THR A 52 -2.22 -16.17 6.36
C THR A 52 -0.76 -16.00 5.97
N ALA A 53 -0.25 -14.77 6.00
CA ALA A 53 1.12 -14.46 5.66
C ALA A 53 2.08 -15.07 6.70
N ASP A 54 3.18 -15.65 6.22
CA ASP A 54 4.26 -16.06 7.11
C ASP A 54 5.22 -14.89 7.40
N GLN A 55 6.17 -15.11 8.31
CA GLN A 55 7.16 -14.10 8.73
C GLN A 55 8.07 -13.58 7.61
N TYR A 56 8.15 -14.26 6.46
CA TYR A 56 8.98 -13.89 5.32
C TYR A 56 8.19 -13.30 4.16
N ALA A 57 6.86 -13.46 4.14
CA ALA A 57 6.00 -13.01 3.05
C ALA A 57 6.15 -11.50 2.74
N PHE A 58 6.35 -10.66 3.77
CA PHE A 58 6.60 -9.24 3.54
C PHE A 58 7.97 -8.97 2.93
N ASP A 59 9.03 -9.62 3.42
CA ASP A 59 10.39 -9.48 2.91
C ASP A 59 10.49 -9.93 1.44
N GLU A 60 9.78 -10.99 1.08
CA GLU A 60 9.64 -11.44 -0.30
C GLU A 60 8.86 -10.41 -1.15
N ALA A 61 7.77 -9.87 -0.62
CA ALA A 61 6.94 -8.90 -1.33
C ALA A 61 7.63 -7.54 -1.56
N VAL A 62 8.54 -7.12 -0.67
CA VAL A 62 9.30 -5.87 -0.88
C VAL A 62 10.52 -6.05 -1.77
N GLY A 63 10.87 -7.29 -2.14
CA GLY A 63 11.94 -7.58 -3.09
C GLY A 63 11.60 -7.02 -4.47
N PRO A 64 12.23 -5.91 -4.92
CA PRO A 64 11.88 -5.33 -6.20
C PRO A 64 12.35 -6.24 -7.33
N SER A 65 11.49 -6.44 -8.33
CA SER A 65 11.94 -6.96 -9.61
C SER A 65 13.09 -6.11 -10.15
N LEU A 66 14.12 -6.75 -10.72
CA LEU A 66 15.28 -6.08 -11.33
C LEU A 66 14.90 -5.11 -12.46
N PHE A 67 13.67 -5.20 -12.97
CA PHE A 67 13.18 -4.46 -14.13
C PHE A 67 12.04 -3.48 -13.81
N GLY A 68 11.55 -3.45 -12.57
CA GLY A 68 10.40 -2.61 -12.17
C GLY A 68 10.81 -1.31 -11.50
N ASP A 69 9.88 -0.34 -11.47
CA ASP A 69 10.04 0.95 -10.79
C ASP A 69 9.93 0.85 -9.24
N GLY A 70 9.78 -0.38 -8.73
CA GLY A 70 9.59 -0.72 -7.32
C GLY A 70 8.38 -1.61 -7.11
N THR A 71 8.01 -1.83 -5.84
CA THR A 71 6.86 -2.67 -5.47
C THR A 71 5.90 -1.91 -4.56
N ILE A 72 4.61 -1.98 -4.88
CA ILE A 72 3.50 -1.51 -4.05
C ILE A 72 2.92 -2.73 -3.33
N VAL A 73 3.19 -2.84 -2.04
CA VAL A 73 2.67 -3.92 -1.20
C VAL A 73 1.40 -3.46 -0.49
N ILE A 74 0.32 -4.22 -0.65
CA ILE A 74 -0.98 -3.98 0.01
C ILE A 74 -1.18 -5.11 1.01
N ILE A 75 -1.32 -4.75 2.29
CA ILE A 75 -1.51 -5.73 3.37
C ILE A 75 -2.94 -5.61 3.90
N ASN A 76 -3.72 -6.65 3.69
CA ASN A 76 -5.07 -6.78 4.21
C ASN A 76 -5.05 -7.45 5.59
N ASN A 77 -6.09 -7.22 6.37
CA ASN A 77 -6.30 -7.85 7.68
C ASN A 77 -5.13 -7.68 8.65
N LEU A 78 -4.38 -6.57 8.59
CA LEU A 78 -3.18 -6.34 9.40
C LEU A 78 -3.40 -6.55 10.91
N GLN A 79 -4.62 -6.36 11.40
CA GLN A 79 -5.00 -6.63 12.79
C GLN A 79 -4.90 -8.12 13.20
N GLN A 80 -4.75 -9.02 12.24
CA GLN A 80 -4.58 -10.47 12.43
C GLN A 80 -3.13 -10.91 12.20
N ALA A 81 -2.21 -9.98 11.94
CA ALA A 81 -0.79 -10.31 11.89
C ALA A 81 -0.35 -10.83 13.26
N ASP A 82 0.33 -11.97 13.26
CA ASP A 82 1.04 -12.47 14.45
C ASP A 82 2.29 -11.59 14.72
N GLU A 83 2.81 -11.62 15.96
CA GLU A 83 4.00 -10.86 16.40
C GLU A 83 5.29 -11.24 15.67
#